data_AF-A0A259MM64-F1
#
_entry.id   AF-A0A259MM64-F1
#
_cell.length_a   1.000
_cell.length_b   1.000
_cell.length_c   1.000
_cell.angle_alpha   90.00
_cell.angle_beta   90.00
_cell.angle_gamma   90.00
#
_symmetry.space_group_name_H-M   'P 1'
#
loop_
_entity.id
_entity.type
_entity.pdbx_description
1 polymer ?
#
loop_
_entity_poly.entity_id
_entity_poly.type
_entity_poly.pdbx_seq_one_letter_code
_entity_poly.pdbx_strand_id
1 'polypeptide(L)'
;MLNCRADRQKDRGVAELNQIDLQALTRGDKRTWDAFVLAAAPLINAVVRRTLTSYRVGEDDVMDAAQDVFVRLCAQDFRLLKTYDPARAGLPTWLSVVARSCAIDHMRRRRQATEPIDDVPEAFLGVEDRHVEKLKIPEGLLTARQVLILKYLYDEERDVVEVARLLSVDAQTIRSTHHKALLRLRAHFREDDPGDGG
;
A
#
# COMPACT_ATOMS: atom_id res chain seq x y z
N MET A 1 -25.27 7.40 -11.74
CA MET A 1 -24.61 7.32 -13.07
C MET A 1 -23.08 7.55 -13.05
N LEU A 2 -22.44 7.90 -11.90
CA LEU A 2 -21.00 8.22 -11.84
C LEU A 2 -20.06 6.99 -11.82
N ASN A 3 -20.51 5.81 -11.35
CA ASN A 3 -19.66 4.61 -11.26
C ASN A 3 -19.23 4.02 -12.62
N CYS A 4 -20.06 4.14 -13.66
CA CYS A 4 -19.81 3.46 -14.95
C CYS A 4 -18.72 4.12 -15.81
N ARG A 5 -18.36 5.38 -15.52
CA ARG A 5 -17.23 6.08 -16.18
C ARG A 5 -15.90 5.80 -15.47
N ALA A 6 -15.91 5.76 -14.14
CA ALA A 6 -14.71 5.48 -13.35
C ALA A 6 -14.22 4.03 -13.55
N ASP A 7 -15.13 3.05 -13.58
CA ASP A 7 -14.75 1.65 -13.86
C ASP A 7 -14.21 1.46 -15.28
N ARG A 8 -14.85 2.06 -16.30
CA ARG A 8 -14.33 1.97 -17.68
C ARG A 8 -12.98 2.66 -17.88
N GLN A 9 -12.72 3.75 -17.16
CA GLN A 9 -11.42 4.43 -17.21
C GLN A 9 -10.33 3.60 -16.51
N LYS A 10 -10.69 2.94 -15.40
CA LYS A 10 -9.81 2.05 -14.65
C LYS A 10 -9.45 0.80 -15.46
N ASP A 11 -10.42 0.16 -16.10
CA ASP A 11 -10.20 -1.04 -16.92
C ASP A 11 -9.36 -0.74 -18.16
N ARG A 12 -9.54 0.44 -18.78
CA ARG A 12 -8.72 0.89 -19.90
C ARG A 12 -7.26 1.13 -19.48
N GLY A 13 -7.02 1.82 -18.37
CA GLY A 13 -5.65 2.06 -17.87
C GLY A 13 -4.92 0.78 -17.48
N VAL A 14 -5.63 -0.19 -16.88
CA VAL A 14 -5.07 -1.52 -16.54
C VAL A 14 -4.65 -2.29 -17.79
N ALA A 15 -5.42 -2.22 -18.88
CA ALA A 15 -5.09 -2.86 -20.14
C ALA A 15 -3.88 -2.21 -20.85
N GLU A 16 -3.76 -0.87 -20.77
CA GLU A 16 -2.64 -0.11 -21.32
C GLU A 16 -1.33 -0.39 -20.55
N LEU A 17 -1.40 -0.53 -19.22
CA LEU A 17 -0.25 -0.86 -18.38
C LEU A 17 0.42 -2.18 -18.77
N ASN A 18 -0.36 -3.20 -19.10
CA ASN A 18 0.17 -4.51 -19.46
C ASN A 18 0.89 -4.50 -20.82
N GLN A 19 0.72 -3.46 -21.64
CA GLN A 19 1.36 -3.31 -22.95
C GLN A 19 2.64 -2.46 -22.91
N ILE A 20 2.98 -1.89 -21.75
CA ILE A 20 4.19 -1.08 -21.59
C ILE A 20 5.43 -1.96 -21.69
N ASP A 21 6.37 -1.56 -22.56
CA ASP A 21 7.70 -2.17 -22.62
C ASP A 21 8.56 -1.70 -21.43
N LEU A 22 8.57 -2.52 -20.38
CA LEU A 22 9.37 -2.25 -19.17
C LEU A 22 10.88 -2.27 -19.44
N GLN A 23 11.36 -2.94 -20.49
CA GLN A 23 12.79 -2.91 -20.83
C GLN A 23 13.18 -1.57 -21.44
N ALA A 24 12.39 -1.04 -22.37
CA ALA A 24 12.60 0.30 -22.92
C ALA A 24 12.49 1.37 -21.82
N LEU A 25 11.49 1.24 -20.94
CA LEU A 25 11.29 2.14 -19.81
C LEU A 25 12.51 2.17 -18.88
N THR A 26 13.00 1.00 -18.45
CA THR A 26 14.11 0.90 -17.48
C THR A 26 15.48 1.29 -18.07
N ARG A 27 15.56 1.50 -19.40
CA ARG A 27 16.72 2.12 -20.08
C ARG A 27 16.64 3.65 -20.15
N GLY A 28 15.58 4.24 -19.59
CA GLY A 28 15.38 5.69 -19.55
C GLY A 28 14.72 6.28 -20.80
N ASP A 29 14.02 5.47 -21.61
CA ASP A 29 13.25 6.02 -22.73
C ASP A 29 12.10 6.90 -22.22
N LYS A 30 12.21 8.20 -22.47
CA LYS A 30 11.25 9.20 -21.97
C LYS A 30 9.83 8.97 -22.49
N ARG A 31 9.68 8.56 -23.76
CA ARG A 31 8.34 8.34 -24.36
C ARG A 31 7.62 7.19 -23.68
N THR A 32 8.33 6.11 -23.41
CA THR A 32 7.81 4.94 -22.71
C THR A 32 7.50 5.27 -21.25
N TRP A 33 8.34 6.08 -20.59
CA TRP A 33 8.05 6.59 -19.25
C TRP A 33 6.78 7.45 -19.21
N ASP A 34 6.63 8.40 -20.13
CA ASP A 34 5.45 9.27 -20.17
C ASP A 34 4.17 8.45 -20.41
N ALA A 35 4.20 7.48 -21.33
CA ALA A 35 3.09 6.56 -21.57
C ALA A 35 2.76 5.72 -20.32
N PHE A 36 3.79 5.23 -19.62
CA PHE A 36 3.62 4.49 -18.37
C PHE A 36 2.98 5.34 -17.27
N VAL A 37 3.43 6.59 -17.08
CA VAL A 37 2.87 7.50 -16.07
C VAL A 37 1.38 7.75 -16.35
N LEU A 38 1.02 8.01 -17.60
CA LEU A 38 -0.38 8.23 -18.00
C LEU A 38 -1.26 7.00 -17.72
N ALA A 39 -0.76 5.80 -18.03
CA ALA A 39 -1.49 4.56 -17.77
C ALA A 39 -1.55 4.21 -16.27
N ALA A 40 -0.49 4.48 -15.51
CA ALA A 40 -0.37 4.15 -14.09
C ALA A 40 -1.10 5.12 -13.16
N ALA A 41 -1.19 6.40 -13.53
CA ALA A 41 -1.70 7.45 -12.66
C ALA A 41 -3.11 7.19 -12.09
N PRO A 42 -4.12 6.74 -12.87
CA PRO A 42 -5.45 6.48 -12.32
C PRO A 42 -5.43 5.40 -11.22
N LEU A 43 -4.64 4.34 -11.42
CA LEU A 43 -4.48 3.26 -10.46
C LEU A 43 -3.77 3.74 -9.20
N ILE A 44 -2.62 4.40 -9.37
CA ILE A 44 -1.81 4.92 -8.25
C ILE A 44 -2.65 5.89 -7.42
N ASN A 45 -3.30 6.88 -8.05
CA ASN A 45 -4.13 7.85 -7.35
C ASN A 45 -5.29 7.19 -6.59
N ALA A 46 -5.95 6.19 -7.18
CA ALA A 46 -7.01 5.45 -6.50
C ALA A 46 -6.51 4.68 -5.27
N VAL A 47 -5.35 4.01 -5.40
CA VAL A 47 -4.74 3.25 -4.31
C VAL A 47 -4.26 4.16 -3.18
N VAL A 48 -3.56 5.25 -3.52
CA VAL A 48 -3.08 6.24 -2.56
C VAL A 48 -4.27 6.85 -1.81
N ARG A 49 -5.26 7.38 -2.53
CA ARG A 49 -6.48 7.94 -1.92
C ARG A 49 -7.16 6.96 -0.97
N ARG A 50 -7.35 5.71 -1.40
CA ARG A 50 -7.96 4.66 -0.57
C ARG A 50 -7.12 4.36 0.67
N THR A 51 -5.79 4.34 0.54
CA THR A 51 -4.87 4.10 1.65
C THR A 51 -4.90 5.25 2.66
N LEU A 52 -5.00 6.49 2.17
CA LEU A 52 -4.98 7.69 2.99
C LEU A 52 -6.35 8.09 3.55
N THR A 53 -7.42 7.40 3.15
CA THR A 53 -8.79 7.70 3.61
C THR A 53 -8.92 7.62 5.15
N SER A 54 -8.17 6.74 5.82
CA SER A 54 -8.16 6.63 7.29
C SER A 54 -7.39 7.76 8.00
N TYR A 55 -6.61 8.55 7.27
CA TYR A 55 -5.68 9.53 7.83
C TYR A 55 -6.25 10.95 7.91
N ARG A 56 -7.49 11.17 7.45
CA ARG A 56 -8.16 12.49 7.42
C ARG A 56 -7.30 13.59 6.79
N VAL A 57 -6.60 13.26 5.71
CA VAL A 57 -5.71 14.17 4.99
C VAL A 57 -6.41 14.93 3.87
N GLY A 58 -5.82 16.05 3.44
CA GLY A 58 -6.32 16.85 2.33
C GLY A 58 -6.01 16.23 0.97
N GLU A 59 -6.55 16.83 -0.11
CA GLU A 59 -6.23 16.42 -1.48
C GLU A 59 -4.76 16.62 -1.84
N ASP A 60 -4.11 17.66 -1.30
CA ASP A 60 -2.70 17.94 -1.53
C ASP A 60 -1.81 16.80 -1.03
N ASP A 61 -2.09 16.25 0.15
CA ASP A 61 -1.38 15.08 0.69
C ASP A 61 -1.54 13.84 -0.21
N VAL A 62 -2.71 13.67 -0.82
CA VAL A 62 -2.96 12.56 -1.75
C VAL A 62 -2.14 12.75 -3.03
N MET A 63 -2.05 13.97 -3.54
CA MET A 63 -1.25 14.29 -4.72
C MET A 63 0.24 14.13 -4.46
N ASP A 64 0.74 14.62 -3.32
CA ASP A 64 2.14 14.51 -2.92
C ASP A 64 2.54 13.05 -2.70
N ALA A 65 1.70 12.27 -2.01
CA ALA A 65 1.93 10.84 -1.83
C ALA A 65 1.92 10.08 -3.17
N ALA A 66 1.07 10.46 -4.12
CA ALA A 66 1.07 9.89 -5.47
C ALA A 66 2.34 10.28 -6.25
N GLN A 67 2.81 11.52 -6.12
CA GLN A 67 4.07 11.96 -6.71
C GLN A 67 5.25 11.16 -6.15
N ASP A 68 5.29 10.93 -4.83
CA ASP A 68 6.30 10.11 -4.17
C ASP A 68 6.37 8.68 -4.76
N VAL A 69 5.24 8.11 -5.18
CA VAL A 69 5.22 6.81 -5.86
C VAL A 69 6.01 6.88 -7.16
N PHE A 70 5.77 7.89 -8.00
CA PHE A 70 6.48 8.04 -9.27
C PHE A 70 7.96 8.33 -9.07
N VAL A 71 8.31 9.19 -8.10
CA VAL A 71 9.69 9.44 -7.71
C VAL A 71 10.38 8.14 -7.30
N ARG A 72 9.72 7.32 -6.49
CA ARG A 72 10.26 6.02 -6.06
C ARG A 72 10.43 5.03 -7.21
N LEU A 73 9.54 5.06 -8.21
CA LEU A 73 9.61 4.19 -9.38
C LEU A 73 10.77 4.56 -10.32
N CYS A 74 11.07 5.85 -10.49
CA CYS A 74 12.18 6.31 -11.34
C CYS A 74 13.52 6.51 -10.62
N ALA A 75 13.52 6.53 -9.28
CA ALA A 75 14.73 6.67 -8.49
C ALA A 75 15.75 5.55 -8.75
N GLN A 76 17.03 5.88 -8.53
CA GLN A 76 18.17 4.95 -8.63
C GLN A 76 18.17 4.18 -9.96
N ASP A 77 17.98 4.89 -11.08
CA ASP A 77 17.95 4.29 -12.42
C ASP A 77 16.91 3.16 -12.54
N PHE A 78 15.67 3.46 -12.15
CA PHE A 78 14.53 2.55 -12.20
C PHE A 78 14.75 1.21 -11.47
N ARG A 79 15.61 1.19 -10.44
CA ARG A 79 15.98 -0.04 -9.71
C ARG A 79 14.77 -0.81 -9.21
N LEU A 80 13.73 -0.13 -8.73
CA LEU A 80 12.51 -0.78 -8.24
C LEU A 80 11.74 -1.46 -9.38
N LEU A 81 11.56 -0.79 -10.52
CA LEU A 81 10.90 -1.38 -11.69
C LEU A 81 11.68 -2.58 -12.24
N LYS A 82 13.01 -2.56 -12.17
CA LYS A 82 13.88 -3.71 -12.54
C LYS A 82 13.68 -4.94 -11.64
N THR A 83 13.05 -4.79 -10.47
CA THR A 83 12.71 -5.93 -9.59
C THR A 83 11.35 -6.55 -9.86
N TYR A 84 10.54 -5.97 -10.77
CA TYR A 84 9.26 -6.53 -11.15
C TYR A 84 9.46 -7.90 -11.83
N ASP A 85 8.64 -8.86 -11.40
CA ASP A 85 8.66 -10.24 -11.89
C ASP A 85 7.22 -10.63 -12.30
N PRO A 86 6.92 -10.75 -13.60
CA PRO A 86 5.58 -11.08 -14.09
C PRO A 86 5.12 -12.48 -13.67
N ALA A 87 6.03 -13.39 -13.28
CA ALA A 87 5.66 -14.71 -12.78
C ALA A 87 5.01 -14.66 -11.39
N ARG A 88 5.20 -13.57 -10.64
CA ARG A 88 4.67 -13.42 -9.27
C ARG A 88 3.32 -12.73 -9.22
N ALA A 89 3.13 -11.70 -10.04
CA ALA A 89 1.89 -10.92 -10.13
C ALA A 89 1.88 -10.05 -11.39
N GLY A 90 0.70 -9.67 -11.85
CA GLY A 90 0.56 -8.66 -12.91
C GLY A 90 1.03 -7.27 -12.46
N LEU A 91 1.50 -6.47 -13.42
CA LEU A 91 2.03 -5.12 -13.18
C LEU A 91 1.07 -4.21 -12.39
N PRO A 92 -0.25 -4.16 -12.66
CA PRO A 92 -1.20 -3.37 -11.88
C PRO A 92 -1.27 -3.81 -10.40
N THR A 93 -1.23 -5.11 -10.14
CA THR A 93 -1.24 -5.65 -8.77
C THR A 93 0.04 -5.27 -8.03
N TRP A 94 1.20 -5.42 -8.69
CA TRP A 94 2.48 -5.03 -8.12
C TRP A 94 2.55 -3.51 -7.86
N LEU A 95 2.09 -2.68 -8.80
CA LEU A 95 2.00 -1.23 -8.63
C LEU A 95 1.09 -0.83 -7.47
N SER A 96 -0.02 -1.54 -7.27
CA SER A 96 -0.92 -1.29 -6.13
C SER A 96 -0.21 -1.53 -4.80
N VAL A 97 0.64 -2.56 -4.72
CA VAL A 97 1.44 -2.83 -3.51
C VAL A 97 2.46 -1.72 -3.30
N VAL A 98 3.19 -1.32 -4.35
CA VAL A 98 4.18 -0.22 -4.28
C VAL A 98 3.51 1.09 -3.86
N ALA A 99 2.38 1.44 -4.48
CA ALA A 99 1.64 2.66 -4.19
C ALA A 99 1.14 2.72 -2.75
N ARG A 100 0.56 1.61 -2.25
CA ARG A 100 0.12 1.51 -0.86
C ARG A 100 1.30 1.68 0.11
N SER A 101 2.41 0.98 -0.13
CA SER A 101 3.61 1.12 0.71
C SER A 101 4.15 2.54 0.71
N CYS A 102 4.19 3.19 -0.45
CA CYS A 102 4.68 4.57 -0.57
C CYS A 102 3.77 5.57 0.14
N ALA A 103 2.45 5.40 0.06
CA ALA A 103 1.48 6.25 0.77
C ALA A 103 1.65 6.18 2.30
N ILE A 104 1.89 4.97 2.83
CA ILE A 104 2.18 4.78 4.26
C ILE A 104 3.53 5.40 4.62
N ASP A 105 4.56 5.17 3.80
CA ASP A 105 5.88 5.78 4.00
C ASP A 105 5.83 7.32 3.96
N HIS A 106 4.96 7.90 3.13
CA HIS A 106 4.68 9.34 3.07
C HIS A 106 4.06 9.83 4.38
N MET A 107 3.00 9.19 4.87
CA MET A 107 2.38 9.56 6.14
C MET A 107 3.32 9.41 7.33
N ARG A 108 4.16 8.37 7.35
CA ARG A 108 5.17 8.18 8.40
C ARG A 108 6.17 9.35 8.42
N ARG A 109 6.70 9.74 7.26
CA ARG A 109 7.61 10.89 7.15
C ARG A 109 6.95 12.20 7.57
N ARG A 110 5.69 12.41 7.18
CA ARG A 110 4.93 13.61 7.55
C ARG A 110 4.72 13.69 9.06
N ARG A 111 4.35 12.59 9.73
CA ARG A 111 4.26 12.55 11.20
C ARG A 111 5.59 12.90 11.86
N GLN A 112 6.70 12.32 11.38
CA GLN A 112 8.05 12.62 11.91
C GLN A 112 8.48 14.07 11.68
N ALA A 113 8.01 14.72 10.61
CA ALA A 113 8.31 16.11 10.31
C ALA A 113 7.44 17.13 11.08
N THR A 114 6.33 16.70 11.69
CA THR A 114 5.31 17.57 12.32
C THR A 114 5.33 17.52 13.86
N GLU A 115 6.39 17.00 14.50
CA GLU A 115 6.57 17.16 15.95
C GLU A 115 7.08 18.58 16.25
N PRO A 116 6.21 19.46 16.77
CA PRO A 116 6.23 19.77 18.21
C PRO A 116 4.86 19.63 18.91
N ILE A 117 4.94 19.30 20.20
CA ILE A 117 3.87 19.21 21.19
C ILE A 117 3.20 20.58 21.40
N ASP A 118 1.88 20.56 21.63
CA ASP A 118 0.95 21.62 22.03
C ASP A 118 0.13 22.34 20.93
N ASP A 119 -1.17 22.41 21.20
CA ASP A 119 -2.26 23.13 20.53
C ASP A 119 -2.84 22.55 19.22
N VAL A 120 -3.69 21.52 19.37
CA VAL A 120 -4.84 21.34 18.47
C VAL A 120 -6.13 21.49 19.29
N PRO A 121 -6.97 22.51 19.02
CA PRO A 121 -8.22 22.73 19.75
C PRO A 121 -9.12 21.48 19.75
N GLU A 122 -9.58 21.07 20.93
CA GLU A 122 -10.43 19.88 21.19
C GLU A 122 -11.76 19.86 20.43
N ALA A 123 -12.12 20.94 19.72
CA ALA A 123 -13.32 21.05 18.90
C ALA A 123 -13.29 20.20 17.59
N PHE A 124 -12.16 19.59 17.22
CA PHE A 124 -12.05 18.72 16.04
C PHE A 124 -12.24 17.21 16.33
N LEU A 125 -12.48 16.84 17.60
CA LEU A 125 -12.71 15.45 18.03
C LEU A 125 -14.16 14.99 17.75
N GLY A 126 -14.60 15.16 16.50
CA GLY A 126 -15.68 14.33 15.95
C GLY A 126 -15.15 12.91 15.74
N VAL A 127 -15.21 12.09 16.78
CA VAL A 127 -15.04 10.64 16.66
C VAL A 127 -16.30 10.08 16.01
N GLU A 128 -16.40 10.22 14.69
CA GLU A 128 -17.19 9.26 13.93
C GLU A 128 -16.41 7.96 13.92
N ASP A 129 -16.82 7.09 14.84
CA ASP A 129 -16.41 5.70 15.00
C ASP A 129 -16.79 4.91 13.73
N ARG A 130 -16.03 5.12 12.65
CA ARG A 130 -16.14 4.29 11.46
C ARG A 130 -15.71 2.91 11.91
N HIS A 131 -16.70 2.02 11.99
CA HIS A 131 -16.52 0.60 12.13
C HIS A 131 -15.57 0.12 11.03
N VAL A 132 -14.28 0.06 11.35
CA VAL A 132 -13.42 -0.98 10.80
C VAL A 132 -14.11 -2.23 11.33
N GLU A 133 -14.81 -2.97 10.48
CA GLU A 133 -15.19 -4.34 10.84
C GLU A 133 -13.89 -5.00 11.28
N LYS A 134 -13.71 -5.16 12.59
CA LYS A 134 -12.55 -5.83 13.14
C LYS A 134 -12.61 -7.20 12.49
N LEU A 135 -11.66 -7.48 11.60
CA LEU A 135 -11.51 -8.80 11.01
C LEU A 135 -11.50 -9.77 12.18
N LYS A 136 -12.55 -10.61 12.28
CA LYS A 136 -12.68 -11.59 13.35
C LYS A 136 -11.67 -12.70 13.08
N ILE A 137 -10.42 -12.44 13.45
CA ILE A 137 -9.36 -13.43 13.40
C ILE A 137 -9.61 -14.40 14.56
N PRO A 138 -9.79 -15.72 14.32
CA PRO A 138 -9.97 -16.68 15.39
C PRO A 138 -8.82 -16.65 16.39
N GLU A 139 -9.15 -16.77 17.67
CA GLU A 139 -8.15 -16.90 18.72
C GLU A 139 -7.26 -18.13 18.44
N GLY A 140 -5.94 -17.92 18.40
CA GLY A 140 -4.96 -18.97 18.15
C GLY A 140 -4.53 -19.17 16.69
N LEU A 141 -5.19 -18.55 15.70
CA LEU A 141 -4.76 -18.64 14.29
C LEU A 141 -3.34 -18.08 14.09
N LEU A 142 -3.06 -16.98 14.77
CA LEU A 142 -1.76 -16.34 14.80
C LEU A 142 -1.13 -16.47 16.19
N THR A 143 0.18 -16.65 16.22
CA THR A 143 0.95 -16.58 17.47
C THR A 143 0.93 -15.17 18.03
N ALA A 144 1.10 -15.01 19.35
CA ALA A 144 1.19 -13.69 19.99
C ALA A 144 2.25 -12.79 19.35
N ARG A 145 3.39 -13.38 18.93
CA ARG A 145 4.45 -12.65 18.22
C ARG A 145 4.01 -12.16 16.84
N GLN A 146 3.24 -12.95 16.10
CA GLN A 146 2.71 -12.56 14.79
C GLN A 146 1.66 -11.45 14.94
N VAL A 147 0.75 -11.58 15.91
CA VAL A 147 -0.25 -10.54 16.21
C VAL A 147 0.44 -9.23 16.58
N LEU A 148 1.46 -9.28 17.45
CA LEU A 148 2.20 -8.10 17.87
C LEU A 148 2.93 -7.42 16.70
N ILE A 149 3.56 -8.19 15.81
CA ILE A 149 4.20 -7.63 14.61
C ILE A 149 3.17 -7.00 13.67
N LEU A 150 2.00 -7.61 13.48
CA LEU A 150 0.94 -7.01 12.67
C LEU A 150 0.43 -5.72 13.31
N LYS A 151 0.19 -5.71 14.62
CA LYS A 151 -0.19 -4.50 15.38
C LYS A 151 0.83 -3.38 15.15
N TYR A 152 2.11 -3.64 15.34
CA TYR A 152 3.13 -2.61 15.15
C TYR A 152 3.20 -2.09 13.71
N LEU A 153 3.05 -2.96 12.72
CA LEU A 153 3.17 -2.57 11.30
C LEU A 153 1.90 -1.88 10.76
N TYR A 154 0.72 -2.22 11.29
CA TYR A 154 -0.57 -1.78 10.72
C TYR A 154 -1.37 -0.86 11.65
N ASP A 155 -1.38 -1.10 12.95
CA ASP A 155 -2.12 -0.26 13.91
C ASP A 155 -1.26 0.93 14.36
N GLU A 156 0.03 0.67 14.61
CA GLU A 156 1.00 1.72 15.01
C GLU A 156 1.84 2.24 13.82
N GLU A 157 1.64 1.67 12.63
CA GLU A 157 2.25 2.11 11.37
C GLU A 157 3.79 2.24 11.37
N ARG A 158 4.45 1.44 12.21
CA ARG A 158 5.91 1.41 12.31
C ARG A 158 6.54 0.72 11.11
N ASP A 159 7.76 1.10 10.77
CA ASP A 159 8.50 0.40 9.73
C ASP A 159 9.18 -0.88 10.23
N VAL A 160 9.53 -1.77 9.31
CA VAL A 160 10.16 -3.06 9.64
C VAL A 160 11.44 -2.90 10.46
N VAL A 161 12.22 -1.84 10.22
CA VAL A 161 13.48 -1.57 10.91
C VAL A 161 13.20 -1.04 12.32
N GLU A 162 12.21 -0.16 12.49
CA GLU A 162 11.75 0.34 13.79
C GLU A 162 11.21 -0.80 14.65
N VAL A 163 10.38 -1.68 14.08
CA VAL A 163 9.87 -2.87 14.78
C VAL A 163 11.00 -3.84 15.13
N ALA A 164 11.97 -4.02 14.24
CA ALA A 164 13.14 -4.85 14.49
C ALA A 164 13.95 -4.32 15.68
N ARG A 165 14.21 -3.01 15.72
CA ARG A 165 14.87 -2.35 16.86
C ARG A 165 14.05 -2.47 18.14
N LEU A 166 12.75 -2.19 18.08
CA LEU A 166 11.85 -2.24 19.24
C LEU A 166 11.79 -3.64 19.85
N LEU A 167 11.76 -4.68 19.01
CA LEU A 167 11.71 -6.07 19.43
C LEU A 167 13.11 -6.70 19.62
N SER A 168 14.19 -5.92 19.48
CA SER A 168 15.59 -6.38 19.55
C SER A 168 15.88 -7.62 18.70
N VAL A 169 15.36 -7.63 17.47
CA VAL A 169 15.59 -8.68 16.47
C VAL A 169 16.02 -8.09 15.14
N ASP A 170 16.40 -8.94 14.20
CA ASP A 170 16.77 -8.48 12.87
C ASP A 170 15.53 -8.21 11.97
N ALA A 171 15.71 -7.34 10.97
CA ALA A 171 14.64 -6.97 10.04
C ALA A 171 14.16 -8.13 9.15
N GLN A 172 14.99 -9.15 8.92
CA GLN A 172 14.61 -10.36 8.19
C GLN A 172 13.68 -11.25 9.03
N THR A 173 13.86 -11.30 10.35
CA THR A 173 12.94 -11.95 11.29
C THR A 173 11.57 -11.27 11.28
N ILE A 174 11.52 -9.93 11.25
CA ILE A 174 10.24 -9.21 11.14
C ILE A 174 9.56 -9.52 9.79
N ARG A 175 10.27 -9.40 8.66
CA ARG A 175 9.72 -9.72 7.33
C ARG A 175 9.23 -11.15 7.20
N SER A 176 10.00 -12.12 7.66
CA SER A 176 9.63 -13.53 7.59
C SER A 176 8.46 -13.88 8.50
N THR A 177 8.38 -13.29 9.70
CA THR A 177 7.27 -13.50 10.63
C THR A 177 5.99 -12.85 10.12
N HIS A 178 6.08 -11.63 9.59
CA HIS A 178 4.99 -10.93 8.90
C HIS A 178 4.47 -11.74 7.72
N HIS A 179 5.36 -12.22 6.84
CA HIS A 179 4.97 -13.05 5.70
C HIS A 179 4.25 -14.33 6.14
N LYS A 180 4.77 -15.04 7.15
CA LYS A 180 4.11 -16.24 7.71
C LYS A 180 2.74 -15.93 8.31
N ALA A 181 2.58 -14.78 8.96
CA ALA A 181 1.28 -14.33 9.48
C ALA A 181 0.28 -14.10 8.34
N LEU A 182 0.69 -13.41 7.27
CA LEU A 182 -0.16 -13.19 6.10
C LEU A 182 -0.54 -14.48 5.37
N LEU A 183 0.37 -15.46 5.28
CA LEU A 183 0.06 -16.77 4.70
C LEU A 183 -1.03 -17.51 5.49
N ARG A 184 -0.96 -17.49 6.83
CA ARG A 184 -1.98 -18.11 7.70
C ARG A 184 -3.33 -17.42 7.58
N LEU A 185 -3.34 -16.09 7.59
CA LEU A 185 -4.55 -15.31 7.36
C LEU A 185 -5.16 -15.63 6.00
N ARG A 186 -4.34 -15.68 4.94
CA ARG A 186 -4.83 -16.01 3.59
C ARG A 186 -5.37 -17.43 3.49
N ALA A 187 -4.77 -18.41 4.14
CA ALA A 187 -5.26 -19.79 4.14
C ALA A 187 -6.64 -19.86 4.80
N HIS A 188 -6.78 -19.25 5.98
CA HIS A 188 -8.04 -19.22 6.71
C HIS A 188 -9.17 -18.55 5.91
N PHE A 189 -8.94 -17.35 5.37
CA PHE A 189 -9.94 -16.65 4.54
C PHE A 189 -10.15 -17.26 3.15
N ARG A 190 -9.37 -18.28 2.75
CA ARG A 190 -9.63 -19.10 1.57
C ARG A 190 -10.47 -20.34 1.89
N GLU A 191 -10.39 -20.84 3.11
CA GLU A 191 -11.19 -21.97 3.61
C GLU A 191 -12.59 -21.53 4.05
N ASP A 192 -12.75 -20.26 4.44
CA ASP A 192 -14.03 -19.62 4.76
C ASP A 192 -14.79 -19.09 3.53
N ASP A 193 -14.38 -19.45 2.31
CA ASP A 193 -15.17 -19.23 1.09
C ASP A 193 -15.94 -20.54 0.77
N PRO A 194 -17.15 -20.76 1.33
CA PRO A 194 -18.04 -21.77 0.83
C PRO A 194 -18.60 -21.26 -0.50
N GLY A 195 -17.79 -21.37 -1.55
CA GLY A 195 -18.32 -21.33 -2.90
C GLY A 195 -19.33 -22.46 -3.06
N ASP A 196 -20.57 -22.07 -3.30
CA ASP A 196 -21.47 -22.75 -4.24
C ASP A 196 -21.73 -24.25 -3.97
N GLY A 197 -22.85 -24.53 -3.31
CA GLY A 197 -23.32 -25.89 -3.09
C GLY A 197 -24.79 -25.91 -2.67
N GLY A 198 -25.69 -25.68 -3.63
CA GLY A 198 -27.14 -25.88 -3.49
C GLY A 198 -27.98 -25.10 -4.49
#